data_AF-A0A3N5TIF2-F1
#
_entry.id   AF-A0A3N5TIF2-F1
#
_cell.length_a   1.000
_cell.length_b   1.000
_cell.length_c   1.000
_cell.angle_alpha   90.00
_cell.angle_beta   90.00
_cell.angle_gamma   90.00
#
_symmetry.space_group_name_H-M   'P 1'
#
loop_
_entity.id
_entity.type
_entity.pdbx_description
1 polymer ?
#
loop_
_entity_poly.entity_id
_entity_poly.type
_entity_poly.pdbx_seq_one_letter_code
_entity_poly.pdbx_strand_id
1 'polypeptide(L)' 'MNTIGGTISDDYGWEITVFHKLREFSDGVSFFDAKINWDRYLGDHSPRLEIHLVMFNYTIIEINIYYLHHRHKE' A
#
# COMPACT_ATOMS: atom_id res chain seq x y z
N MET A 1 -9.22 -10.53 3.14
CA MET A 1 -8.44 -9.39 2.60
C MET A 1 -8.38 -9.61 1.09
N ASN A 2 -8.90 -8.69 0.29
CA ASN A 2 -8.94 -8.85 -1.18
C ASN A 2 -7.67 -8.25 -1.76
N THR A 3 -6.55 -8.94 -1.50
CA THR A 3 -5.22 -8.52 -1.91
C THR A 3 -4.68 -9.53 -2.91
N ILE A 4 -4.17 -9.04 -4.02
CA ILE A 4 -3.40 -9.82 -4.99
C ILE A 4 -2.03 -9.18 -5.14
N GLY A 5 -1.02 -9.99 -5.41
CA GLY A 5 0.33 -9.48 -5.57
C GLY A 5 1.19 -10.45 -6.35
N GLY A 6 2.39 -9.98 -6.67
CA GLY A 6 3.39 -10.75 -7.39
C GLY A 6 4.71 -10.01 -7.50
N THR A 7 5.61 -10.55 -8.29
CA THR A 7 6.92 -9.95 -8.56
C THR A 7 6.92 -9.29 -9.94
N ILE A 8 7.44 -8.07 -10.04
CA ILE A 8 7.72 -7.40 -11.33
C ILE A 8 9.08 -7.88 -11.85
N SER A 9 10.05 -8.01 -10.96
CA SER A 9 11.41 -8.51 -11.23
C SER A 9 11.98 -9.20 -9.97
N ASP A 10 13.21 -9.68 -10.04
CA ASP A 10 13.95 -10.26 -8.90
C ASP A 10 14.12 -9.28 -7.73
N ASP A 11 13.96 -7.98 -7.99
CA ASP A 11 14.18 -6.90 -7.05
C ASP A 11 12.90 -6.22 -6.58
N TYR A 12 11.80 -6.34 -7.32
CA TYR A 12 10.58 -5.56 -7.08
C TYR A 12 9.33 -6.42 -7.01
N GLY A 13 8.56 -6.19 -5.96
CA GLY A 13 7.24 -6.77 -5.72
C GLY A 13 6.15 -5.74 -5.96
N TRP A 14 4.95 -6.23 -6.17
CA TRP A 14 3.75 -5.41 -6.23
C TRP A 14 2.60 -6.07 -5.48
N GLU A 15 1.75 -5.25 -4.88
CA GLU A 15 0.51 -5.65 -4.22
C GLU A 15 -0.61 -4.68 -4.58
N ILE A 16 -1.80 -5.21 -4.82
CA ILE A 16 -3.03 -4.44 -5.01
C ILE A 16 -4.06 -4.96 -4.02
N THR A 17 -4.58 -4.06 -3.18
CA THR A 17 -5.70 -4.32 -2.27
C THR A 17 -6.92 -3.54 -2.73
N VAL A 18 -8.09 -4.18 -2.77
CA VAL A 18 -9.35 -3.53 -3.18
C VAL A 18 -10.47 -3.77 -2.19
N PHE A 19 -11.40 -2.83 -2.10
CA PHE A 19 -12.64 -2.92 -1.29
C PHE A 19 -12.43 -3.45 0.14
N HIS A 20 -11.36 -3.02 0.79
CA HIS A 20 -11.06 -3.43 2.16
C HIS A 20 -11.68 -2.45 3.16
N LYS A 21 -12.46 -2.95 4.11
CA LYS A 21 -13.06 -2.14 5.17
C LYS A 21 -11.97 -1.72 6.17
N LEU A 22 -11.78 -0.41 6.34
CA LEU A 22 -10.77 0.15 7.23
C LEU A 22 -11.24 0.27 8.69
N ARG A 23 -12.50 0.70 8.91
CA ARG A 23 -13.06 0.91 10.25
C ARG A 23 -14.59 0.91 10.25
N GLU A 24 -15.19 0.80 11.42
CA GLU A 24 -16.63 0.89 11.58
C GLU A 24 -17.12 2.34 11.52
N PHE A 25 -18.40 2.55 11.19
CA PHE A 25 -19.01 3.88 11.19
C PHE A 25 -19.05 4.52 12.59
N SER A 26 -19.04 3.71 13.66
CA SER A 26 -18.95 4.17 15.05
C SER A 26 -17.64 4.88 15.36
N ASP A 27 -16.58 4.58 14.60
CA ASP A 27 -15.23 5.13 14.81
C ASP A 27 -15.03 6.46 14.06
N GLY A 28 -16.11 6.99 13.48
CA GLY A 28 -16.11 8.14 12.59
C GLY A 28 -16.14 7.75 11.11
N VAL A 29 -16.41 8.74 10.26
CA VAL A 29 -16.51 8.56 8.80
C VAL A 29 -15.39 9.28 8.09
N SER A 30 -14.66 8.53 7.27
CA SER A 30 -13.76 9.06 6.24
C SER A 30 -14.55 9.13 4.95
N PHE A 31 -14.92 10.33 4.49
CA PHE A 31 -15.68 10.51 3.25
C PHE A 31 -14.82 10.20 2.02
N PHE A 32 -13.62 10.79 1.97
CA PHE A 32 -12.68 10.66 0.88
C PHE A 32 -11.26 10.95 1.40
N ASP A 33 -10.31 10.08 1.10
CA ASP A 33 -8.88 10.29 1.33
C ASP A 33 -8.09 9.68 0.17
N ALA A 34 -7.15 10.43 -0.39
CA ALA A 34 -6.30 9.99 -1.47
C ALA A 34 -4.85 10.32 -1.14
N LYS A 35 -3.99 9.29 -1.18
CA LYS A 35 -2.58 9.37 -0.83
C LYS A 35 -1.75 8.83 -2.00
N ILE A 36 -0.70 9.57 -2.33
CA ILE A 36 0.37 9.09 -3.21
C ILE A 36 1.68 9.29 -2.44
N ASN A 37 2.39 8.20 -2.18
CA ASN A 37 3.68 8.23 -1.52
C ASN A 37 4.74 7.62 -2.44
N TRP A 38 5.77 8.41 -2.73
CA TRP A 38 6.96 7.95 -3.42
C TRP A 38 8.12 8.04 -2.43
N ASP A 39 8.45 6.91 -1.82
CA ASP A 39 9.57 6.79 -0.90
C ASP A 39 10.83 6.33 -1.67
N ARG A 40 11.84 7.20 -1.72
CA ARG A 40 13.16 6.91 -2.35
C ARG A 40 14.22 6.49 -1.35
N TYR A 41 13.88 6.46 -0.06
CA TYR A 41 14.84 6.11 0.96
C TYR A 41 15.37 4.69 0.69
N LEU A 42 16.68 4.50 0.78
CA LEU A 42 17.30 3.20 0.56
C LEU A 42 17.30 2.42 1.88
N GLY A 43 16.10 1.96 2.25
CA GLY A 43 15.82 1.24 3.48
C GLY A 43 15.27 -0.15 3.24
N ASP A 44 14.69 -0.72 4.29
CA ASP A 44 14.00 -2.00 4.21
C ASP A 44 12.71 -1.86 3.39
N HIS A 45 12.53 -2.69 2.36
CA HIS A 45 11.44 -2.60 1.38
C HIS A 45 11.27 -1.27 0.66
N SER A 46 12.27 -0.40 0.71
CA SER A 46 12.31 0.86 -0.04
C SER A 46 13.47 0.82 -1.06
N PRO A 47 13.30 1.41 -2.25
CA PRO A 47 12.27 2.37 -2.62
C PRO A 47 10.87 1.77 -2.81
N ARG A 48 9.85 2.55 -2.44
CA ARG A 48 8.44 2.15 -2.50
C ARG A 48 7.57 3.24 -3.13
N LEU A 49 6.67 2.81 -4.01
CA LEU A 49 5.56 3.62 -4.49
C LEU A 49 4.25 3.06 -3.92
N GLU A 50 3.46 3.93 -3.31
CA GLU A 50 2.13 3.63 -2.77
C GLU A 50 1.12 4.63 -3.35
N ILE A 51 0.01 4.12 -3.87
CA ILE A 51 -1.17 4.89 -4.24
C ILE A 51 -2.34 4.30 -3.48
N HIS A 52 -3.00 5.10 -2.65
CA HIS A 52 -4.08 4.63 -1.79
C HIS A 52 -5.29 5.57 -1.90
N LEU A 53 -6.46 4.99 -2.15
CA LEU A 53 -7.74 5.68 -2.21
C LEU A 53 -8.71 5.06 -1.22
N VAL A 54 -9.26 5.90 -0.35
CA VAL A 54 -10.26 5.55 0.66
C VAL A 54 -11.52 6.36 0.42
N MET A 55 -12.67 5.69 0.45
CA MET A 55 -13.98 6.34 0.47
C MET A 55 -14.92 5.62 1.42
N PHE A 56 -15.70 6.38 2.20
CA PHE A 56 -16.68 5.87 3.17
C PHE A 56 -16.17 4.75 4.08
N ASN A 57 -14.95 4.91 4.63
CA ASN A 57 -14.25 3.91 5.46
C ASN A 57 -13.84 2.61 4.73
N TYR A 58 -13.84 2.58 3.40
CA TYR A 58 -13.28 1.49 2.61
C TYR A 58 -12.06 1.95 1.83
N THR A 59 -10.96 1.19 1.90
CA THR A 59 -9.94 1.20 0.85
C THR A 59 -10.63 0.75 -0.43
N ILE A 60 -10.77 1.65 -1.38
CA ILE A 60 -11.31 1.35 -2.71
C ILE A 60 -10.24 0.64 -3.52
N ILE A 61 -9.05 1.23 -3.53
CA ILE A 61 -7.86 0.64 -4.13
C ILE A 61 -6.61 1.11 -3.38
N GLU A 62 -5.68 0.20 -3.18
CA GLU A 62 -4.33 0.47 -2.74
C GLU A 62 -3.38 -0.28 -3.66
N ILE A 63 -2.42 0.42 -4.26
CA ILE A 63 -1.39 -0.13 -5.13
C ILE A 63 -0.05 0.14 -4.46
N ASN A 64 0.71 -0.93 -4.23
CA ASN A 64 2.06 -0.88 -3.68
C ASN A 64 3.04 -1.50 -4.66
N ILE A 65 4.14 -0.81 -4.92
CA ILE A 65 5.32 -1.35 -5.61
C ILE A 65 6.49 -1.11 -4.68
N TYR A 66 7.23 -2.15 -4.32
CA TYR A 66 8.24 -2.08 -3.28
C TYR A 66 9.44 -2.95 -3.60
N TYR A 67 10.58 -2.62 -3.00
CA TYR A 67 11.80 -3.41 -3.13
C TYR A 67 11.67 -4.71 -2.31
N LEU A 68 12.00 -5.86 -2.90
CA LEU A 68 11.81 -7.18 -2.28
C LEU A 68 12.83 -7.46 -1.17
N HIS A 69 14.04 -6.90 -1.29
CA HIS A 69 15.13 -7.27 -0.42
C HIS A 69 15.10 -6.47 0.88
N HIS A 70 15.31 -7.18 1.97
CA HIS A 70 15.61 -6.58 3.25
C HIS A 70 17.05 -6.10 3.29
N ARG A 71 17.29 -4.86 3.73
CA ARG A 71 18.65 -4.47 4.11
C ARG A 71 18.97 -5.02 5.49
N HIS A 72 19.91 -5.95 5.55
CA HIS A 72 20.51 -6.40 6.80
C HIS A 72 21.05 -5.15 7.53
N LYS A 73 20.63 -4.93 8.77
CA LYS A 73 21.27 -3.94 9.64
C LYS A 73 22.72 -4.37 9.82
N GLU A 74 23.66 -3.54 9.35
CA GLU A 74 25.05 -3.57 9.81
C GLU A 74 25.12 -3.14 11.28
#